data_AF-A0A8B8UU30-F1
#
_entry.id   AF-A0A8B8UU30-F1
#
_cell.length_a   1.000
_cell.length_b   1.000
_cell.length_c   1.000
_cell.angle_alpha   90.00
_cell.angle_beta   90.00
_cell.angle_gamma   90.00
#
_symmetry.space_group_name_H-M   'P 1'
#
loop_
_entity.id
_entity.type
_entity.pdbx_description
1 polymer ?
#
loop_
_entity_poly.entity_id
_entity_poly.type
_entity_poly.pdbx_seq_one_letter_code
_entity_poly.pdbx_strand_id
1 'polypeptide(L)'
;MLRSLHCAVTLSNRRLYSLISHPNGKNIIRKLLLHPSFDPIRRHLPEDIATVDPYSLSQNVIESLNKLRIPREDAAMVHNIMIENLSDLDYGVATIHSNNLRDLDLKPSLAAIKKIIKNNPGRVQSSWELFTQYKASTENVPDELMEVVLEKIIKFDKAEEVDGKENLTCQDLVRCLYIINHFSSSYDVSSNLIESILIYTIDNGIPNVLPSVLKYKIPLSFFDKYVNEMTPYQIWELYNFYPLDNIVADSLVLHKCVTVLGENEMVQPTEEQNVIINKLEEEVDLVKSQCHDNWNFEFPNEDARKTETAFKKLFLEIQKKDIDKKDFELALKLLRITGAFKGKISLFFELYHEYLLKFKNNEDDLMFEAFLTLCCQGYKSGNEKMLQYAEAFVREDLDGKLESKIQSVLIVANAKTNIDLSLKIYNCNIAKAKREKDNCTDLADSDLLTESLILAFLSKNDADFARVIFDGALGEKLISGPTAAKRIKNLLAQYGEALETKESQKVMQSKIEHYMESI
;
A
#
# COMPACT_ATOMS: atom_id res chain seq x y z
N MET A 1 -53.50 1.20 7.02
CA MET A 1 -52.79 0.01 6.50
C MET A 1 -51.30 0.25 6.23
N LEU A 2 -50.87 1.42 5.76
CA LEU A 2 -49.42 1.71 5.56
C LEU A 2 -48.59 1.84 6.86
N ARG A 3 -49.18 2.34 7.96
CA ARG A 3 -48.50 2.37 9.28
C ARG A 3 -48.31 1.00 9.94
N SER A 4 -49.16 0.02 9.65
CA SER A 4 -49.05 -1.33 10.25
C SER A 4 -47.99 -2.19 9.56
N LEU A 5 -47.74 -1.96 8.27
CA LEU A 5 -46.65 -2.61 7.53
C LEU A 5 -45.28 -2.08 7.94
N HIS A 6 -45.15 -0.79 8.24
CA HIS A 6 -43.89 -0.21 8.73
C HIS A 6 -43.49 -0.75 10.11
N CYS A 7 -44.45 -0.91 11.03
CA CYS A 7 -44.22 -1.55 12.33
C CYS A 7 -43.85 -3.03 12.22
N ALA A 8 -44.48 -3.78 11.32
CA ALA A 8 -44.24 -5.21 11.14
C ALA A 8 -42.84 -5.52 10.57
N VAL A 9 -42.34 -4.67 9.66
CA VAL A 9 -40.97 -4.79 9.10
C VAL A 9 -39.90 -4.40 10.13
N THR A 10 -40.14 -3.41 10.99
CA THR A 10 -39.24 -3.11 12.13
C THR A 10 -39.22 -4.21 13.20
N LEU A 11 -40.33 -4.92 13.42
CA LEU A 11 -40.43 -6.00 14.41
C LEU A 11 -39.78 -7.32 13.94
N SER A 12 -39.85 -7.63 12.64
CA SER A 12 -39.24 -8.84 12.08
C SER A 12 -37.72 -8.72 11.91
N ASN A 13 -37.21 -7.52 11.60
CA ASN A 13 -35.76 -7.24 11.58
C ASN A 13 -35.10 -7.13 12.97
N ARG A 14 -35.87 -6.97 14.05
CA ARG A 14 -35.38 -6.92 15.45
C ARG A 14 -34.78 -8.24 15.91
N ARG A 15 -35.40 -9.37 15.58
CA ARG A 15 -35.03 -10.69 16.13
C ARG A 15 -33.68 -11.22 15.64
N LEU A 16 -33.18 -10.77 14.49
CA LEU A 16 -31.90 -11.22 13.96
C LEU A 16 -30.69 -10.54 14.63
N TYR A 17 -30.89 -9.41 15.33
CA TYR A 17 -29.76 -8.59 15.80
C TYR A 17 -29.84 -8.16 17.27
N SER A 18 -30.97 -8.38 17.95
CA SER A 18 -31.16 -8.03 19.38
C SER A 18 -30.91 -9.19 20.35
N LEU A 19 -30.11 -10.20 19.99
CA LEU A 19 -29.84 -11.36 20.85
C LEU A 19 -28.36 -11.46 21.22
N ILE A 20 -27.84 -10.39 21.82
CA ILE A 20 -26.80 -10.54 22.83
C ILE A 20 -27.51 -10.35 24.16
N SER A 21 -27.77 -11.45 24.87
CA SER A 21 -28.13 -11.38 26.28
C SER A 21 -26.92 -10.82 27.03
N HIS A 22 -26.81 -9.49 27.12
CA HIS A 22 -25.75 -8.86 27.89
C HIS A 22 -25.90 -9.32 29.35
N PRO A 23 -24.96 -10.11 29.90
CA PRO A 23 -25.12 -10.73 31.21
C PRO A 23 -25.25 -9.68 32.34
N ASN A 24 -24.87 -8.43 32.06
CA ASN A 24 -24.96 -7.30 32.97
C ASN A 24 -26.05 -6.26 32.66
N GLY A 25 -26.90 -6.46 31.63
CA GLY A 25 -27.88 -5.45 31.18
C GLY A 25 -28.82 -4.98 32.30
N LYS A 26 -29.30 -5.91 33.15
CA LYS A 26 -30.13 -5.60 34.32
C LYS A 26 -29.41 -4.74 35.36
N ASN A 27 -28.11 -4.96 35.57
CA ASN A 27 -27.31 -4.19 36.51
C ASN A 27 -27.05 -2.77 36.00
N ILE A 28 -26.85 -2.61 34.69
CA ILE A 28 -26.69 -1.29 34.04
C ILE A 28 -27.97 -0.47 34.22
N ILE A 29 -29.13 -1.05 33.88
CA ILE A 29 -30.43 -0.40 34.05
C ILE A 29 -30.70 -0.01 35.52
N ARG A 30 -30.40 -0.91 36.48
CA ARG A 30 -30.57 -0.59 37.91
C ARG A 30 -29.73 0.61 38.34
N LYS A 31 -28.45 0.65 37.94
CA LYS A 31 -27.56 1.78 38.26
C LYS A 31 -28.04 3.08 37.59
N LEU A 32 -28.51 2.99 36.35
CA LEU A 32 -29.04 4.12 35.59
C LEU A 32 -30.22 4.79 36.31
N LEU A 33 -31.19 4.00 36.76
CA LEU A 33 -32.40 4.50 37.42
C LEU A 33 -32.16 5.12 38.80
N LEU A 34 -31.01 4.82 39.42
CA LEU A 34 -30.54 5.47 40.64
C LEU A 34 -29.87 6.83 40.37
N HIS A 35 -29.63 7.20 39.11
CA HIS A 35 -29.05 8.49 38.78
C HIS A 35 -30.01 9.64 39.18
N PRO A 36 -29.51 10.76 39.75
CA PRO A 36 -30.35 11.87 40.23
C PRO A 36 -31.30 12.46 39.19
N SER A 37 -30.90 12.46 37.91
CA SER A 37 -31.74 12.95 36.80
C SER A 37 -33.08 12.21 36.66
N PHE A 38 -33.19 10.98 37.19
CA PHE A 38 -34.46 10.24 37.19
C PHE A 38 -35.35 10.57 38.40
N ASP A 39 -34.87 11.31 39.40
CA ASP A 39 -35.66 11.69 40.60
C ASP A 39 -37.06 12.24 40.27
N PRO A 40 -37.25 13.10 39.24
CA PRO A 40 -38.56 13.65 38.91
C PRO A 40 -39.57 12.60 38.43
N ILE A 41 -39.11 11.51 37.82
CA ILE A 41 -39.96 10.47 37.21
C ILE A 41 -39.93 9.13 37.94
N ARG A 42 -38.98 8.92 38.87
CA ARG A 42 -38.69 7.60 39.48
C ARG A 42 -39.91 6.91 40.08
N ARG A 43 -40.77 7.66 40.77
CA ARG A 43 -41.99 7.13 41.43
C ARG A 43 -43.10 6.73 40.46
N HIS A 44 -42.97 7.09 39.18
CA HIS A 44 -43.96 6.83 38.12
C HIS A 44 -43.52 5.74 37.16
N LEU A 45 -42.29 5.22 37.32
CA LEU A 45 -41.79 4.07 36.59
C LEU A 45 -42.31 2.78 37.24
N PRO A 46 -42.71 1.76 36.45
CA PRO A 46 -43.10 0.44 36.97
C PRO A 46 -42.12 -0.17 37.97
N GLU A 47 -42.61 -0.89 38.98
CA GLU A 47 -41.76 -1.50 40.03
C GLU A 47 -40.82 -2.60 39.49
N ASP A 48 -41.18 -3.24 38.37
CA ASP A 48 -40.43 -4.31 37.70
C ASP A 48 -39.54 -3.80 36.56
N ILE A 49 -39.45 -2.47 36.35
CA ILE A 49 -38.85 -1.86 35.16
C ILE A 49 -37.36 -2.21 34.97
N ALA A 50 -36.66 -2.58 36.04
CA ALA A 50 -35.27 -3.05 36.00
C ALA A 50 -35.09 -4.43 35.35
N THR A 51 -36.19 -5.13 35.03
CA THR A 51 -36.20 -6.43 34.36
C THR A 51 -36.63 -6.36 32.89
N VAL A 52 -37.08 -5.18 32.47
CA VAL A 52 -37.61 -4.88 31.13
C VAL A 52 -36.44 -4.63 30.17
N ASP A 53 -36.64 -4.93 28.88
CA ASP A 53 -35.64 -4.65 27.85
C ASP A 53 -35.42 -3.12 27.66
N PRO A 54 -34.23 -2.68 27.21
CA PRO A 54 -33.90 -1.25 27.13
C PRO A 54 -34.86 -0.41 26.30
N TYR A 55 -35.43 -0.96 25.23
CA TYR A 55 -36.38 -0.23 24.39
C TYR A 55 -37.73 -0.02 25.10
N SER A 56 -38.24 -1.07 25.73
CA SER A 56 -39.48 -0.97 26.51
C SER A 56 -39.32 -0.05 27.73
N LEU A 57 -38.15 -0.07 28.39
CA LEU A 57 -37.79 0.93 29.41
C LEU A 57 -37.86 2.37 28.85
N SER A 58 -37.35 2.58 27.64
CA SER A 58 -37.36 3.91 26.98
C SER A 58 -38.78 4.45 26.77
N GLN A 59 -39.74 3.59 26.39
CA GLN A 59 -41.14 3.98 26.25
C GLN A 59 -41.73 4.45 27.58
N ASN A 60 -41.53 3.69 28.65
CA ASN A 60 -42.01 4.05 29.99
C ASN A 60 -41.41 5.36 30.51
N VAL A 61 -40.12 5.60 30.24
CA VAL A 61 -39.44 6.85 30.57
C VAL A 61 -40.04 8.03 29.81
N ILE A 62 -40.25 7.89 28.49
CA ILE A 62 -40.85 8.94 27.64
C ILE A 62 -42.29 9.24 28.09
N GLU A 63 -43.11 8.23 28.33
CA GLU A 63 -44.48 8.39 28.82
C GLU A 63 -44.51 9.14 30.16
N SER A 64 -43.60 8.81 31.07
CA SER A 64 -43.49 9.46 32.38
C SER A 64 -43.08 10.93 32.26
N LEU A 65 -42.07 11.24 31.43
CA LEU A 65 -41.62 12.61 31.17
C LEU A 65 -42.76 13.48 30.59
N ASN A 66 -43.49 12.94 29.61
CA ASN A 66 -44.60 13.64 28.96
C ASN A 66 -45.79 13.87 29.91
N LYS A 67 -46.15 12.85 30.71
CA LYS A 67 -47.28 12.94 31.66
C LYS A 67 -47.02 13.96 32.76
N LEU A 68 -45.78 14.03 33.25
CA LEU A 68 -45.41 14.88 34.39
C LEU A 68 -45.03 16.31 33.97
N ARG A 69 -44.96 16.60 32.67
CA ARG A 69 -44.59 17.92 32.12
C ARG A 69 -43.29 18.45 32.73
N ILE A 70 -42.29 17.58 32.79
CA ILE A 70 -40.96 17.89 33.31
C ILE A 70 -40.35 19.07 32.52
N PRO A 71 -39.63 20.00 33.17
CA PRO A 71 -38.93 21.07 32.47
C PRO A 71 -38.04 20.54 31.33
N ARG A 72 -37.93 21.32 30.25
CA ARG A 72 -37.23 20.87 29.03
C ARG A 72 -35.79 20.43 29.29
N GLU A 73 -35.06 21.16 30.13
CA GLU A 73 -33.66 20.88 30.46
C GLU A 73 -33.51 19.57 31.26
N ASP A 74 -34.38 19.33 32.24
CA ASP A 74 -34.39 18.11 33.04
C ASP A 74 -34.77 16.88 32.18
N ALA A 75 -35.77 17.03 31.30
CA ALA A 75 -36.14 15.99 30.35
C ALA A 75 -35.01 15.66 29.37
N ALA A 76 -34.28 16.68 28.89
CA ALA A 76 -33.13 16.50 28.03
C ALA A 76 -31.97 15.79 28.74
N MET A 77 -31.75 16.06 30.03
CA MET A 77 -30.75 15.35 30.83
C MET A 77 -31.08 13.85 30.91
N VAL A 78 -32.34 13.49 31.15
CA VAL A 78 -32.80 12.09 31.17
C VAL A 78 -32.59 11.43 29.79
N HIS A 79 -32.98 12.10 28.70
CA HIS A 79 -32.79 11.56 27.35
C HIS A 79 -31.31 11.31 27.02
N ASN A 80 -30.42 12.25 27.34
CA ASN A 80 -28.98 12.06 27.12
C ASN A 80 -28.42 10.90 27.93
N ILE A 81 -28.78 10.80 29.21
CA ILE A 81 -28.33 9.71 30.08
C ILE A 81 -28.82 8.33 29.59
N MET A 82 -30.05 8.26 29.06
CA MET A 82 -30.57 7.04 28.44
C MET A 82 -29.73 6.62 27.23
N ILE A 83 -29.39 7.56 26.35
CA ILE A 83 -28.53 7.32 25.19
C ILE A 83 -27.15 6.84 25.64
N GLU A 84 -26.55 7.55 26.60
CA GLU A 84 -25.18 7.32 27.04
C GLU A 84 -24.95 5.93 27.64
N ASN A 85 -25.97 5.36 28.29
CA ASN A 85 -25.85 4.14 29.09
C ASN A 85 -26.49 2.90 28.45
N LEU A 86 -27.38 3.04 27.46
CA LEU A 86 -28.16 1.92 26.94
C LEU A 86 -28.06 1.72 25.43
N SER A 87 -27.42 2.64 24.70
CA SER A 87 -27.28 2.55 23.23
C SER A 87 -26.44 1.37 22.75
N ASP A 88 -25.56 0.84 23.60
CA ASP A 88 -24.77 -0.37 23.36
C ASP A 88 -25.61 -1.65 23.51
N LEU A 89 -26.60 -1.63 24.40
CA LEU A 89 -27.53 -2.74 24.62
C LEU A 89 -28.60 -2.82 23.53
N ASP A 90 -29.16 -1.66 23.15
CA ASP A 90 -30.13 -1.55 22.05
C ASP A 90 -30.01 -0.17 21.40
N TYR A 91 -29.52 -0.12 20.16
CA TYR A 91 -29.37 1.13 19.42
C TYR A 91 -30.70 1.84 19.16
N GLY A 92 -31.84 1.14 19.22
CA GLY A 92 -33.16 1.77 19.15
C GLY A 92 -33.40 2.81 20.26
N VAL A 93 -32.71 2.68 21.40
CA VAL A 93 -32.72 3.65 22.50
C VAL A 93 -32.10 4.98 22.06
N ALA A 94 -30.98 4.93 21.33
CA ALA A 94 -30.35 6.12 20.77
C ALA A 94 -31.30 6.86 19.81
N THR A 95 -31.95 6.12 18.90
CA THR A 95 -32.87 6.69 17.92
C THR A 95 -34.08 7.36 18.57
N ILE A 96 -34.74 6.69 19.52
CA ILE A 96 -35.97 7.23 20.11
C ILE A 96 -35.70 8.46 20.98
N HIS A 97 -34.65 8.43 21.80
CA HIS A 97 -34.32 9.57 22.66
C HIS A 97 -33.72 10.74 21.89
N SER A 98 -33.00 10.50 20.79
CA SER A 98 -32.55 11.58 19.89
C SER A 98 -33.73 12.27 19.20
N ASN A 99 -34.76 11.52 18.80
CA ASN A 99 -35.99 12.11 18.26
C ASN A 99 -36.73 12.96 19.31
N ASN A 100 -36.84 12.48 20.55
CA ASN A 100 -37.48 13.26 21.62
C ASN A 100 -36.69 14.52 21.97
N LEU A 101 -35.35 14.48 21.97
CA LEU A 101 -34.52 15.68 22.12
C LEU A 101 -34.80 16.68 20.99
N ARG A 102 -34.90 16.23 19.74
CA ARG A 102 -35.25 17.08 18.60
C ARG A 102 -36.65 17.69 18.75
N ASP A 103 -37.64 16.92 19.22
CA ASP A 103 -38.99 17.42 19.46
C ASP A 103 -39.03 18.50 20.58
N LEU A 104 -38.00 18.56 21.42
CA LEU A 104 -37.78 19.61 22.42
C LEU A 104 -36.95 20.79 21.90
N ASP A 105 -36.61 20.82 20.61
CA ASP A 105 -35.65 21.74 19.97
C ASP A 105 -34.24 21.68 20.59
N LEU A 106 -33.86 20.52 21.13
CA LEU A 106 -32.56 20.28 21.76
C LEU A 106 -31.76 19.23 20.99
N LYS A 107 -30.43 19.23 21.19
CA LYS A 107 -29.51 18.28 20.58
C LYS A 107 -28.94 17.33 21.62
N PRO A 108 -28.49 16.12 21.22
CA PRO A 108 -27.78 15.24 22.14
C PRO A 108 -26.48 15.89 22.66
N SER A 109 -26.13 15.59 23.90
CA SER A 109 -24.87 15.98 24.52
C SER A 109 -23.69 15.38 23.75
N LEU A 110 -22.48 15.93 23.93
CA LEU A 110 -21.27 15.35 23.34
C LEU A 110 -21.09 13.87 23.73
N ALA A 111 -21.32 13.55 25.01
CA ALA A 111 -21.23 12.18 25.52
C ALA A 111 -22.27 11.25 24.86
N ALA A 112 -23.49 11.75 24.68
CA ALA A 112 -24.54 11.03 23.96
C ALA A 112 -24.18 10.83 22.48
N ILE A 113 -23.70 11.85 21.76
CA ILE A 113 -23.25 11.74 20.36
C ILE A 113 -22.12 10.72 20.22
N LYS A 114 -21.13 10.73 21.12
CA LYS A 114 -20.05 9.74 21.12
C LYS A 114 -20.58 8.32 21.22
N LYS A 115 -21.61 8.10 22.05
CA LYS A 115 -22.26 6.80 22.23
C LYS A 115 -23.16 6.41 21.05
N ILE A 116 -23.86 7.38 20.46
CA ILE A 116 -24.63 7.20 19.22
C ILE A 116 -23.70 6.68 18.13
N ILE A 117 -22.62 7.40 17.81
CA ILE A 117 -21.71 6.99 16.72
C ILE A 117 -21.04 5.65 17.04
N LYS A 118 -20.51 5.48 18.27
CA LYS A 118 -19.82 4.25 18.68
C LYS A 118 -20.67 3.00 18.48
N ASN A 119 -21.96 3.09 18.82
CA ASN A 119 -22.87 1.95 18.81
C ASN A 119 -23.75 1.90 17.54
N ASN A 120 -23.53 2.80 16.58
CA ASN A 120 -24.33 2.87 15.37
C ASN A 120 -24.12 1.63 14.50
N PRO A 121 -25.20 0.91 14.12
CA PRO A 121 -25.11 -0.22 13.21
C PRO A 121 -25.03 0.19 11.74
N GLY A 122 -25.23 1.47 11.38
CA GLY A 122 -25.08 1.97 10.00
C GLY A 122 -26.26 1.71 9.06
N ARG A 123 -27.42 1.27 9.56
CA ARG A 123 -28.55 0.85 8.69
C ARG A 123 -29.32 1.98 8.03
N VAL A 124 -29.53 3.07 8.76
CA VAL A 124 -30.34 4.21 8.31
C VAL A 124 -29.41 5.33 7.86
N GLN A 125 -28.41 5.60 8.69
CA GLN A 125 -27.31 6.51 8.40
C GLN A 125 -26.03 5.84 8.84
N SER A 126 -24.99 6.00 8.06
CA SER A 126 -23.62 5.63 8.42
C SER A 126 -23.11 6.47 9.58
N SER A 127 -22.12 5.94 10.30
CA SER A 127 -21.43 6.67 11.36
C SER A 127 -20.77 7.95 10.85
N TRP A 128 -20.33 7.96 9.59
CA TRP A 128 -19.82 9.16 8.90
C TRP A 128 -20.90 10.24 8.71
N GLU A 129 -22.10 9.87 8.25
CA GLU A 129 -23.20 10.83 8.07
C GLU A 129 -23.66 11.44 9.40
N LEU A 130 -23.67 10.66 10.47
CA LEU A 130 -23.96 11.17 11.81
C LEU A 130 -22.90 12.17 12.28
N PHE A 131 -21.63 11.90 11.98
CA PHE A 131 -20.52 12.81 12.26
C PHE A 131 -20.63 14.12 11.48
N THR A 132 -20.88 14.08 10.17
CA THR A 132 -20.96 15.30 9.34
C THR A 132 -22.14 16.18 9.76
N GLN A 133 -23.29 15.58 10.11
CA GLN A 133 -24.43 16.31 10.67
C GLN A 133 -24.11 16.98 12.01
N TYR A 134 -23.37 16.29 12.88
CA TYR A 134 -22.94 16.88 14.15
C TYR A 134 -21.97 18.05 13.93
N LYS A 135 -20.95 17.86 13.07
CA LYS A 135 -19.96 18.89 12.71
C LYS A 135 -20.60 20.12 12.08
N ALA A 136 -21.56 19.96 11.17
CA ALA A 136 -22.28 21.09 10.57
C ALA A 136 -22.95 21.99 11.61
N SER A 137 -23.13 21.47 12.84
CA SER A 137 -23.87 22.11 13.91
C SER A 137 -22.99 22.54 15.09
N THR A 138 -21.68 22.29 15.04
CA THR A 138 -20.70 22.57 16.09
C THR A 138 -19.37 23.04 15.47
N GLU A 139 -18.83 24.18 15.93
CA GLU A 139 -17.58 24.73 15.38
C GLU A 139 -16.36 23.84 15.67
N ASN A 140 -16.26 23.29 16.89
CA ASN A 140 -15.12 22.47 17.32
C ASN A 140 -15.56 21.05 17.67
N VAL A 141 -15.08 20.08 16.91
CA VAL A 141 -15.33 18.67 17.20
C VAL A 141 -14.19 18.11 18.06
N PRO A 142 -14.47 17.52 19.24
CA PRO A 142 -13.43 16.97 20.10
C PRO A 142 -12.71 15.77 19.49
N ASP A 143 -11.40 15.67 19.74
CA ASP A 143 -10.56 14.56 19.26
C ASP A 143 -11.11 13.19 19.64
N GLU A 144 -11.59 13.01 20.87
CA GLU A 144 -12.16 11.74 21.31
C GLU A 144 -13.38 11.28 20.49
N LEU A 145 -14.14 12.21 19.92
CA LEU A 145 -15.26 11.88 19.03
C LEU A 145 -14.74 11.52 17.64
N MET A 146 -13.75 12.27 17.14
CA MET A 146 -13.09 11.99 15.87
C MET A 146 -12.41 10.61 15.87
N GLU A 147 -11.79 10.20 16.97
CA GLU A 147 -11.19 8.86 17.09
C GLU A 147 -12.24 7.75 17.05
N VAL A 148 -13.41 7.94 17.66
CA VAL A 148 -14.53 7.00 17.56
C VAL A 148 -15.02 6.89 16.12
N VAL A 149 -15.11 8.01 15.39
CA VAL A 149 -15.48 8.02 13.97
C VAL A 149 -14.42 7.30 13.14
N LEU A 150 -13.14 7.54 13.40
CA LEU A 150 -12.03 6.88 12.73
C LEU A 150 -12.07 5.35 12.94
N GLU A 151 -12.29 4.91 14.17
CA GLU A 151 -12.47 3.49 14.50
C GLU A 151 -13.63 2.89 13.72
N LYS A 152 -14.75 3.62 13.60
CA LYS A 152 -15.93 3.17 12.86
C LYS A 152 -15.74 3.13 11.34
N ILE A 153 -14.92 3.99 10.76
CA ILE A 153 -14.56 3.92 9.34
C ILE A 153 -13.66 2.70 9.10
N ILE A 154 -12.66 2.47 9.96
CA ILE A 154 -11.67 1.40 9.81
C ILE A 154 -12.29 0.01 10.05
N LYS A 155 -13.15 -0.10 11.07
CA LYS A 155 -13.81 -1.37 11.44
C LYS A 155 -15.20 -1.53 10.81
N PHE A 156 -15.61 -0.57 10.00
CA PHE A 156 -16.92 -0.51 9.35
C PHE A 156 -18.11 -0.39 10.32
N ASP A 157 -19.24 0.02 9.76
CA ASP A 157 -20.53 -0.18 10.39
C ASP A 157 -20.97 -1.64 10.28
N LYS A 158 -21.71 -2.13 11.29
CA LYS A 158 -22.19 -3.52 11.31
C LYS A 158 -23.03 -3.87 10.08
N ALA A 159 -23.75 -2.91 9.52
CA ALA A 159 -24.48 -3.10 8.26
C ALA A 159 -23.54 -3.36 7.08
N GLU A 160 -22.43 -2.63 6.97
CA GLU A 160 -21.44 -2.83 5.92
C GLU A 160 -20.73 -4.20 6.05
N GLU A 161 -20.41 -4.62 7.27
CA GLU A 161 -19.87 -5.96 7.54
C GLU A 161 -20.84 -7.06 7.08
N VAL A 162 -22.14 -6.89 7.38
CA VAL A 162 -23.20 -7.84 6.96
C VAL A 162 -23.37 -7.86 5.45
N ASP A 163 -23.16 -6.73 4.78
CA ASP A 163 -23.21 -6.59 3.33
C ASP A 163 -21.91 -7.08 2.64
N GLY A 164 -20.94 -7.59 3.41
CA GLY A 164 -19.72 -8.23 2.91
C GLY A 164 -18.56 -7.29 2.63
N LYS A 165 -18.55 -6.07 3.21
CA LYS A 165 -17.41 -5.16 3.13
C LYS A 165 -16.26 -5.67 4.01
N GLU A 166 -15.17 -6.09 3.39
CA GLU A 166 -13.98 -6.61 4.10
C GLU A 166 -12.80 -5.63 4.10
N ASN A 167 -12.72 -4.72 3.13
CA ASN A 167 -11.59 -3.82 2.92
C ASN A 167 -12.03 -2.36 2.83
N LEU A 168 -11.11 -1.45 3.17
CA LEU A 168 -11.32 -0.02 2.98
C LEU A 168 -11.46 0.32 1.49
N THR A 169 -12.13 1.42 1.22
CA THR A 169 -12.25 2.01 -0.12
C THR A 169 -11.49 3.34 -0.19
N CYS A 170 -11.31 3.89 -1.39
CA CYS A 170 -10.76 5.24 -1.57
C CYS A 170 -11.55 6.29 -0.76
N GLN A 171 -12.88 6.16 -0.72
CA GLN A 171 -13.73 7.03 0.08
C GLN A 171 -13.42 6.90 1.58
N ASP A 172 -13.30 5.68 2.09
CA ASP A 172 -12.98 5.45 3.50
C ASP A 172 -11.59 6.00 3.84
N LEU A 173 -10.61 5.81 2.95
CA LEU A 173 -9.28 6.38 3.12
C LEU A 173 -9.35 7.91 3.19
N VAL A 174 -10.04 8.59 2.28
CA VAL A 174 -10.17 10.05 2.32
C VAL A 174 -10.84 10.52 3.61
N ARG A 175 -11.88 9.82 4.08
CA ARG A 175 -12.51 10.11 5.38
C ARG A 175 -11.52 9.93 6.53
N CYS A 176 -10.70 8.88 6.52
CA CYS A 176 -9.62 8.71 7.49
C CYS A 176 -8.61 9.86 7.43
N LEU A 177 -8.14 10.23 6.23
CA LEU A 177 -7.19 11.33 6.00
C LEU A 177 -7.74 12.66 6.48
N TYR A 178 -9.03 12.90 6.24
CA TYR A 178 -9.74 14.05 6.76
C TYR A 178 -9.67 14.08 8.29
N ILE A 179 -10.09 13.00 8.96
CA ILE A 179 -10.10 12.93 10.43
C ILE A 179 -8.70 13.12 11.02
N ILE A 180 -7.68 12.41 10.50
CA ILE A 180 -6.32 12.50 11.04
C ILE A 180 -5.65 13.86 10.79
N ASN A 181 -6.17 14.68 9.87
CA ASN A 181 -5.69 16.04 9.65
C ASN A 181 -6.36 17.07 10.56
N HIS A 182 -7.45 16.70 11.23
CA HIS A 182 -8.19 17.57 12.14
C HIS A 182 -7.92 17.28 13.63
N PHE A 183 -7.21 16.20 13.97
CA PHE A 183 -6.76 15.99 15.34
C PHE A 183 -5.86 17.13 15.84
N SER A 184 -5.99 17.48 17.12
CA SER A 184 -5.06 18.39 17.76
C SER A 184 -3.63 17.82 17.78
N SER A 185 -2.62 18.68 17.68
CA SER A 185 -1.21 18.26 17.55
C SER A 185 -0.66 17.50 18.77
N SER A 186 -1.31 17.62 19.92
CA SER A 186 -0.97 16.91 21.16
C SER A 186 -1.76 15.62 21.37
N TYR A 187 -2.75 15.31 20.51
CA TYR A 187 -3.59 14.13 20.69
C TYR A 187 -2.83 12.86 20.31
N ASP A 188 -2.85 11.89 21.20
CA ASP A 188 -2.22 10.59 20.99
C ASP A 188 -3.24 9.61 20.41
N VAL A 189 -3.24 9.47 19.09
CA VAL A 189 -4.16 8.56 18.38
C VAL A 189 -3.67 7.13 18.54
N SER A 190 -4.59 6.19 18.76
CA SER A 190 -4.27 4.76 18.82
C SER A 190 -3.46 4.28 17.61
N SER A 191 -2.27 3.71 17.88
CA SER A 191 -1.34 3.24 16.84
C SER A 191 -1.99 2.23 15.90
N ASN A 192 -2.84 1.34 16.41
CA ASN A 192 -3.53 0.32 15.62
C ASN A 192 -4.43 0.94 14.53
N LEU A 193 -5.03 2.10 14.79
CA LEU A 193 -5.86 2.79 13.79
C LEU A 193 -4.96 3.38 12.69
N ILE A 194 -3.86 4.01 13.06
CA ILE A 194 -2.89 4.58 12.11
C ILE A 194 -2.25 3.47 11.26
N GLU A 195 -1.86 2.36 11.88
CA GLU A 195 -1.31 1.18 11.20
C GLU A 195 -2.30 0.59 10.19
N SER A 196 -3.60 0.55 10.51
CA SER A 196 -4.62 0.04 9.57
C SER A 196 -4.73 0.89 8.30
N ILE A 197 -4.64 2.23 8.43
CA ILE A 197 -4.61 3.16 7.29
C ILE A 197 -3.33 2.93 6.46
N LEU A 198 -2.20 2.73 7.16
CA LEU A 198 -0.90 2.53 6.54
C LEU A 198 -0.84 1.24 5.73
N ILE A 199 -1.35 0.13 6.28
CA ILE A 199 -1.44 -1.17 5.59
C ILE A 199 -2.26 -1.02 4.31
N TYR A 200 -3.47 -0.45 4.41
CA TYR A 200 -4.30 -0.24 3.22
C TYR A 200 -3.62 0.62 2.15
N THR A 201 -2.92 1.66 2.58
CA THR A 201 -2.14 2.54 1.68
C THR A 201 -1.06 1.77 0.94
N ILE A 202 -0.32 0.91 1.64
CA ILE A 202 0.78 0.13 1.07
C ILE A 202 0.25 -0.95 0.13
N ASP A 203 -0.71 -1.76 0.58
CA ASP A 203 -1.26 -2.90 -0.17
C ASP A 203 -1.89 -2.46 -1.51
N ASN A 204 -2.44 -1.24 -1.56
CA ASN A 204 -3.05 -0.67 -2.76
C ASN A 204 -2.11 0.28 -3.52
N GLY A 205 -0.82 0.34 -3.16
CA GLY A 205 0.18 1.15 -3.86
C GLY A 205 -0.15 2.64 -3.90
N ILE A 206 -0.90 3.17 -2.92
CA ILE A 206 -1.46 4.52 -2.95
C ILE A 206 -0.33 5.55 -2.72
N PRO A 207 -0.10 6.47 -3.67
CA PRO A 207 0.92 7.50 -3.55
C PRO A 207 0.47 8.67 -2.65
N ASN A 208 1.41 9.40 -2.05
CA ASN A 208 1.19 10.69 -1.37
C ASN A 208 0.28 10.67 -0.14
N VAL A 209 0.10 9.50 0.43
CA VAL A 209 -0.62 9.31 1.68
C VAL A 209 0.33 9.09 2.86
N LEU A 210 1.48 8.42 2.62
CA LEU A 210 2.41 8.05 3.68
C LEU A 210 2.83 9.23 4.58
N PRO A 211 3.23 10.41 4.06
CA PRO A 211 3.68 11.50 4.92
C PRO A 211 2.62 11.96 5.94
N SER A 212 1.35 11.93 5.55
CA SER A 212 0.21 12.33 6.41
C SER A 212 -0.05 11.36 7.55
N VAL A 213 0.33 10.09 7.36
CA VAL A 213 0.17 9.01 8.34
C VAL A 213 1.44 8.87 9.20
N LEU A 214 2.62 9.05 8.60
CA LEU A 214 3.91 8.89 9.27
C LEU A 214 4.18 9.94 10.36
N LYS A 215 3.49 11.09 10.34
CA LYS A 215 3.54 12.13 11.40
C LYS A 215 3.21 11.58 12.80
N TYR A 216 2.51 10.45 12.88
CA TYR A 216 2.16 9.73 14.11
C TYR A 216 3.29 8.82 14.64
N LYS A 217 4.55 9.09 14.29
CA LYS A 217 5.75 8.44 14.85
C LYS A 217 5.78 6.91 14.69
N ILE A 218 5.36 6.43 13.52
CA ILE A 218 5.52 5.02 13.17
C ILE A 218 7.02 4.65 13.17
N PRO A 219 7.43 3.51 13.76
CA PRO A 219 8.82 3.07 13.70
C PRO A 219 9.15 2.46 12.33
N LEU A 220 10.40 2.57 11.87
CA LEU A 220 10.83 1.97 10.60
C LEU A 220 10.64 0.45 10.55
N SER A 221 10.79 -0.24 11.69
CA SER A 221 10.56 -1.69 11.81
C SER A 221 9.13 -2.13 11.48
N PHE A 222 8.17 -1.21 11.40
CA PHE A 222 6.85 -1.50 10.86
C PHE A 222 6.95 -1.97 9.39
N PHE A 223 7.85 -1.37 8.62
CA PHE A 223 7.97 -1.58 7.18
C PHE A 223 8.70 -2.86 6.81
N ASP A 224 9.36 -3.56 7.74
CA ASP A 224 10.11 -4.79 7.47
C ASP A 224 9.29 -5.84 6.70
N LYS A 225 7.99 -5.91 6.97
CA LYS A 225 7.05 -6.84 6.32
C LYS A 225 6.52 -6.37 4.97
N TYR A 226 6.61 -5.07 4.69
CA TYR A 226 5.91 -4.42 3.57
C TYR A 226 6.85 -3.79 2.55
N VAL A 227 8.09 -3.47 2.94
CA VAL A 227 9.05 -2.69 2.14
C VAL A 227 9.35 -3.31 0.77
N ASN A 228 9.25 -4.64 0.67
CA ASN A 228 9.47 -5.35 -0.58
C ASN A 228 8.31 -5.14 -1.59
N GLU A 229 7.08 -4.98 -1.08
CA GLU A 229 5.85 -4.82 -1.86
C GLU A 229 5.53 -3.35 -2.16
N MET A 230 6.14 -2.41 -1.42
CA MET A 230 5.99 -0.98 -1.65
C MET A 230 6.45 -0.56 -3.04
N THR A 231 5.69 0.36 -3.62
CA THR A 231 6.00 0.96 -4.93
C THR A 231 7.22 1.89 -4.85
N PRO A 232 7.92 2.16 -5.96
CA PRO A 232 9.03 3.13 -5.99
C PRO A 232 8.63 4.50 -5.43
N TYR A 233 7.40 4.93 -5.69
CA TYR A 233 6.85 6.17 -5.17
C TYR A 233 6.78 6.18 -3.64
N GLN A 234 6.23 5.12 -3.06
CA GLN A 234 6.12 4.98 -1.60
C GLN A 234 7.50 4.90 -0.92
N ILE A 235 8.47 4.24 -1.54
CA ILE A 235 9.86 4.19 -1.04
C ILE A 235 10.51 5.57 -1.06
N TRP A 236 10.25 6.37 -2.10
CA TRP A 236 10.70 7.75 -2.16
C TRP A 236 10.11 8.59 -1.02
N GLU A 237 8.84 8.41 -0.69
CA GLU A 237 8.19 9.12 0.42
C GLU A 237 8.75 8.73 1.78
N LEU A 238 8.94 7.42 1.98
CA LEU A 238 9.56 6.87 3.17
C LEU A 238 10.95 7.48 3.39
N TYR A 239 11.78 7.51 2.35
CA TYR A 239 13.12 8.10 2.38
C TYR A 239 13.11 9.59 2.75
N ASN A 240 12.17 10.38 2.21
CA ASN A 240 12.12 11.82 2.50
C ASN A 240 11.53 12.14 3.86
N PHE A 241 10.70 11.25 4.41
CA PHE A 241 10.10 11.46 5.72
C PHE A 241 11.08 11.19 6.86
N TYR A 242 11.80 10.06 6.81
CA TYR A 242 12.69 9.67 7.91
C TYR A 242 14.06 10.33 7.82
N PRO A 243 14.68 10.65 8.99
CA PRO A 243 16.07 11.08 9.02
C PRO A 243 16.99 10.03 8.37
N LEU A 244 18.01 10.51 7.65
CA LEU A 244 18.96 9.64 6.96
C LEU A 244 19.64 8.64 7.91
N ASP A 245 19.92 9.05 9.15
CA ASP A 245 20.50 8.19 10.18
C ASP A 245 19.62 6.98 10.51
N ASN A 246 18.30 7.13 10.44
CA ASN A 246 17.36 6.04 10.68
C ASN A 246 17.32 5.11 9.47
N ILE A 247 17.28 5.67 8.25
CA ILE A 247 17.30 4.89 7.00
C ILE A 247 18.54 3.99 6.93
N VAL A 248 19.72 4.52 7.24
CA VAL A 248 20.96 3.74 7.18
C VAL A 248 21.14 2.75 8.33
N ALA A 249 20.36 2.88 9.41
CA ALA A 249 20.36 1.94 10.53
C ALA A 249 19.47 0.71 10.26
N ASP A 250 18.52 0.82 9.34
CA ASP A 250 17.58 -0.23 8.97
C ASP A 250 18.00 -0.89 7.64
N SER A 251 18.51 -2.13 7.70
CA SER A 251 19.09 -2.80 6.53
C SER A 251 18.08 -3.03 5.40
N LEU A 252 16.85 -3.47 5.71
CA LEU A 252 15.85 -3.77 4.69
C LEU A 252 15.39 -2.50 3.97
N VAL A 253 15.09 -1.45 4.75
CA VAL A 253 14.71 -0.14 4.20
C VAL A 253 15.86 0.48 3.42
N LEU A 254 17.10 0.42 3.94
CA LEU A 254 18.28 0.90 3.25
C LEU A 254 18.44 0.26 1.88
N HIS A 255 18.36 -1.08 1.79
CA HIS A 255 18.52 -1.81 0.53
C HIS A 255 17.48 -1.37 -0.49
N LYS A 256 16.22 -1.25 -0.07
CA LYS A 256 15.14 -0.82 -0.97
C LYS A 256 15.28 0.63 -1.40
N CYS A 257 15.65 1.54 -0.50
CA CYS A 257 15.94 2.93 -0.84
C CYS A 257 17.10 3.05 -1.82
N VAL A 258 18.19 2.31 -1.62
CA VAL A 258 19.35 2.30 -2.54
C VAL A 258 18.95 1.84 -3.94
N THR A 259 18.21 0.73 -4.03
CA THR A 259 17.65 0.22 -5.30
C THR A 259 16.78 1.28 -5.98
N VAL A 260 15.74 1.79 -5.31
CA VAL A 260 14.79 2.73 -5.93
C VAL A 260 15.47 4.04 -6.34
N LEU A 261 16.29 4.63 -5.48
CA LEU A 261 16.96 5.91 -5.78
C LEU A 261 18.12 5.75 -6.77
N GLY A 262 18.74 4.58 -6.80
CA GLY A 262 19.91 4.27 -7.61
C GLY A 262 19.57 3.94 -9.06
N GLU A 263 18.58 3.06 -9.24
CA GLU A 263 18.20 2.48 -10.53
C GLU A 263 17.33 3.43 -11.35
N ASN A 264 16.47 4.22 -10.69
CA ASN A 264 15.56 5.13 -11.36
C ASN A 264 16.19 6.52 -11.45
N GLU A 265 16.13 7.18 -12.61
CA GLU A 265 16.49 8.61 -12.74
C GLU A 265 15.43 9.51 -12.10
N MET A 266 14.16 9.10 -12.24
CA MET A 266 13.01 9.80 -11.72
C MET A 266 11.99 8.81 -11.16
N VAL A 267 11.28 9.23 -10.11
CA VAL A 267 10.16 8.50 -9.52
C VAL A 267 8.88 9.28 -9.79
N GLN A 268 7.93 8.64 -10.46
CA GLN A 268 6.64 9.21 -10.81
C GLN A 268 5.55 8.15 -10.58
N PRO A 269 4.28 8.56 -10.33
CA PRO A 269 3.20 7.60 -10.25
C PRO A 269 3.02 6.86 -11.58
N THR A 270 2.66 5.58 -11.52
CA THR A 270 2.27 4.80 -12.69
C THR A 270 0.88 5.23 -13.20
N GLU A 271 0.49 4.78 -14.40
CA GLU A 271 -0.87 5.01 -14.93
C GLU A 271 -1.95 4.49 -13.96
N GLU A 272 -1.76 3.31 -13.39
CA GLU A 272 -2.66 2.73 -12.38
C GLU A 272 -2.75 3.62 -11.13
N GLN A 273 -1.60 4.15 -10.66
CA GLN A 273 -1.57 5.06 -9.52
C GLN A 273 -2.23 6.41 -9.84
N ASN A 274 -2.11 6.92 -11.07
CA ASN A 274 -2.79 8.14 -11.50
C ASN A 274 -4.32 7.96 -11.52
N VAL A 275 -4.83 6.79 -11.93
CA VAL A 275 -6.26 6.48 -11.81
C VAL A 275 -6.72 6.50 -10.35
N ILE A 276 -5.91 5.96 -9.44
CA ILE A 276 -6.20 6.00 -8.00
C ILE A 276 -6.19 7.44 -7.48
N ILE A 277 -5.18 8.25 -7.87
CA ILE A 277 -5.09 9.68 -7.49
C ILE A 277 -6.35 10.43 -7.91
N ASN A 278 -6.77 10.33 -9.17
CA ASN A 278 -7.97 11.01 -9.67
C ASN A 278 -9.22 10.64 -8.86
N LYS A 279 -9.36 9.36 -8.52
CA LYS A 279 -10.48 8.90 -7.68
C LYS A 279 -10.40 9.45 -6.25
N LEU A 280 -9.20 9.57 -5.69
CA LEU A 280 -9.02 10.17 -4.37
C LEU A 280 -9.32 11.67 -4.38
N GLU A 281 -8.97 12.40 -5.43
CA GLU A 281 -9.31 13.82 -5.60
C GLU A 281 -10.82 14.03 -5.65
N GLU A 282 -11.54 13.22 -6.41
CA GLU A 282 -13.02 13.23 -6.43
C GLU A 282 -13.61 13.00 -5.04
N GLU A 283 -13.09 12.02 -4.29
CA GLU A 283 -13.55 11.73 -2.93
C GLU A 283 -13.17 12.84 -1.93
N VAL A 284 -12.04 13.54 -2.12
CA VAL A 284 -11.66 14.71 -1.31
C VAL A 284 -12.68 15.83 -1.49
N ASP A 285 -13.09 16.13 -2.73
CA ASP A 285 -14.12 17.14 -3.01
C ASP A 285 -15.48 16.77 -2.39
N LEU A 286 -15.84 15.49 -2.44
CA LEU A 286 -17.05 14.98 -1.79
C LEU A 286 -17.01 15.14 -0.27
N VAL A 287 -15.91 14.73 0.38
CA VAL A 287 -15.73 14.84 1.84
C VAL A 287 -15.72 16.29 2.29
N LYS A 288 -15.04 17.16 1.53
CA LYS A 288 -15.02 18.61 1.75
C LYS A 288 -16.42 19.22 1.73
N SER A 289 -17.21 18.86 0.71
CA SER A 289 -18.60 19.28 0.58
C SER A 289 -19.46 18.80 1.75
N GLN A 290 -19.34 17.53 2.13
CA GLN A 290 -20.10 16.92 3.24
C GLN A 290 -19.77 17.54 4.61
N CYS A 291 -18.52 17.94 4.82
CA CYS A 291 -18.08 18.52 6.10
C CYS A 291 -18.24 20.04 6.17
N HIS A 292 -18.65 20.68 5.07
CA HIS A 292 -18.70 22.15 4.93
C HIS A 292 -17.39 22.82 5.35
N ASP A 293 -16.27 22.22 4.93
CA ASP A 293 -14.92 22.63 5.33
C ASP A 293 -14.09 23.13 4.14
N ASN A 294 -13.03 23.88 4.40
CA ASN A 294 -12.05 24.31 3.40
C ASN A 294 -10.83 23.38 3.36
N TRP A 295 -10.96 22.16 3.90
CA TRP A 295 -9.93 21.15 3.84
C TRP A 295 -9.45 20.93 2.41
N ASN A 296 -8.14 20.83 2.26
CA ASN A 296 -7.49 20.45 1.03
C ASN A 296 -6.50 19.34 1.33
N PHE A 297 -6.44 18.35 0.45
CA PHE A 297 -5.41 17.34 0.46
C PHE A 297 -4.76 17.37 -0.90
N GLU A 298 -3.53 17.90 -0.96
CA GLU A 298 -2.81 17.99 -2.20
C GLU A 298 -2.25 16.61 -2.56
N PHE A 299 -2.74 16.03 -3.64
CA PHE A 299 -2.01 15.01 -4.35
C PHE A 299 -1.00 15.73 -5.26
N PRO A 300 0.22 15.19 -5.42
CA PRO A 300 1.25 15.87 -6.15
C PRO A 300 0.86 15.90 -7.63
N ASN A 301 1.07 17.05 -8.27
CA ASN A 301 1.04 17.14 -9.72
C ASN A 301 1.99 16.09 -10.31
N GLU A 302 1.73 15.67 -11.56
CA GLU A 302 2.45 14.64 -12.35
C GLU A 302 3.98 14.82 -12.47
N ASP A 303 4.59 15.77 -11.75
CA ASP A 303 5.99 16.12 -11.81
C ASP A 303 6.86 14.98 -11.27
N ALA A 304 7.57 14.35 -12.21
CA ALA A 304 8.58 13.34 -11.96
C ALA A 304 9.64 13.83 -10.96
N ARG A 305 9.86 13.06 -9.89
CA ARG A 305 10.78 13.41 -8.81
C ARG A 305 12.18 12.87 -9.10
N LYS A 306 13.15 13.77 -9.30
CA LYS A 306 14.54 13.38 -9.60
C LYS A 306 15.22 12.72 -8.40
N THR A 307 15.85 11.57 -8.62
CA THR A 307 16.48 10.78 -7.55
C THR A 307 17.95 11.12 -7.31
N GLU A 308 18.62 11.78 -8.26
CA GLU A 308 20.09 11.93 -8.28
C GLU A 308 20.65 12.51 -6.97
N THR A 309 20.08 13.62 -6.50
CA THR A 309 20.53 14.29 -5.26
C THR A 309 20.29 13.44 -4.03
N ALA A 310 19.14 12.75 -3.96
CA ALA A 310 18.79 11.86 -2.85
C ALA A 310 19.74 10.65 -2.80
N PHE A 311 19.96 10.00 -3.95
CA PHE A 311 20.90 8.89 -4.06
C PHE A 311 22.32 9.32 -3.67
N LYS A 312 22.80 10.47 -4.16
CA LYS A 312 24.13 10.98 -3.81
C LYS A 312 24.29 11.20 -2.30
N LYS A 313 23.27 11.76 -1.64
CA LYS A 313 23.29 11.93 -0.18
C LYS A 313 23.34 10.59 0.56
N LEU A 314 22.50 9.65 0.15
CA LEU A 314 22.46 8.31 0.74
C LEU A 314 23.79 7.56 0.54
N PHE A 315 24.34 7.58 -0.67
CA PHE A 315 25.61 6.98 -1.02
C PHE A 315 26.77 7.51 -0.16
N LEU A 316 26.86 8.83 0.03
CA LEU A 316 27.91 9.44 0.85
C LEU A 316 27.80 9.03 2.32
N GLU A 317 26.59 8.93 2.87
CA GLU A 317 26.41 8.50 4.27
C GLU A 317 26.73 7.02 4.47
N ILE A 318 26.39 6.16 3.49
CA ILE A 318 26.78 4.75 3.47
C ILE A 318 28.32 4.62 3.55
N GLN A 319 29.03 5.32 2.65
CA GLN A 319 30.50 5.28 2.62
C GLN A 319 31.12 5.83 3.90
N LYS A 320 30.59 6.94 4.43
CA LYS A 320 31.08 7.57 5.67
C LYS A 320 30.98 6.64 6.87
N LYS A 321 29.96 5.76 6.91
CA LYS A 321 29.73 4.79 8.00
C LYS A 321 30.34 3.41 7.71
N ASP A 322 31.01 3.24 6.56
CA ASP A 322 31.56 1.97 6.07
C ASP A 322 30.51 0.83 6.11
N ILE A 323 29.26 1.10 5.73
CA ILE A 323 28.18 0.10 5.75
C ILE A 323 28.34 -0.89 4.59
N ASP A 324 28.62 -0.35 3.40
CA ASP A 324 28.98 -1.07 2.18
C ASP A 324 30.18 -2.02 2.37
N LYS A 325 31.08 -1.74 3.31
CA LYS A 325 32.24 -2.60 3.62
C LYS A 325 31.92 -3.72 4.61
N LYS A 326 30.71 -3.75 5.16
CA LYS A 326 30.23 -4.76 6.12
C LYS A 326 29.09 -5.59 5.54
N ASP A 327 28.33 -5.02 4.62
CA ASP A 327 27.20 -5.65 3.94
C ASP A 327 27.55 -5.93 2.47
N PHE A 328 27.76 -7.21 2.15
CA PHE A 328 28.16 -7.63 0.81
C PHE A 328 27.06 -7.44 -0.23
N GLU A 329 25.80 -7.67 0.13
CA GLU A 329 24.68 -7.52 -0.81
C GLU A 329 24.50 -6.03 -1.17
N LEU A 330 24.66 -5.14 -0.18
CA LEU A 330 24.69 -3.70 -0.43
C LEU A 330 25.85 -3.31 -1.36
N ALA A 331 27.04 -3.88 -1.15
CA ALA A 331 28.21 -3.62 -1.99
C ALA A 331 27.95 -3.98 -3.46
N LEU A 332 27.37 -5.16 -3.73
CA LEU A 332 26.97 -5.58 -5.07
C LEU A 332 25.94 -4.64 -5.70
N LYS A 333 24.91 -4.25 -4.94
CA LYS A 333 23.90 -3.29 -5.41
C LYS A 333 24.53 -1.95 -5.79
N LEU A 334 25.44 -1.44 -4.97
CA LEU A 334 26.14 -0.19 -5.25
C LEU A 334 27.03 -0.27 -6.50
N LEU A 335 27.71 -1.41 -6.71
CA LEU A 335 28.46 -1.66 -7.95
C LEU A 335 27.54 -1.65 -9.16
N ARG A 336 26.47 -2.46 -9.14
CA ARG A 336 25.47 -2.54 -10.21
C ARG A 336 24.90 -1.16 -10.55
N ILE A 337 24.47 -0.40 -9.55
CA ILE A 337 23.92 0.96 -9.71
C ILE A 337 24.96 1.91 -10.29
N THR A 338 26.19 1.90 -9.76
CA THR A 338 27.23 2.83 -10.19
C THR A 338 27.69 2.53 -11.62
N GLY A 339 27.86 1.25 -11.95
CA GLY A 339 28.37 0.77 -13.22
C GLY A 339 27.30 0.63 -14.30
N ALA A 340 26.32 -0.25 -14.13
CA ALA A 340 25.34 -0.58 -15.15
C ALA A 340 24.30 0.53 -15.35
N PHE A 341 23.67 1.00 -14.26
CA PHE A 341 22.61 2.01 -14.33
C PHE A 341 23.17 3.42 -14.59
N LYS A 342 24.11 3.89 -13.77
CA LYS A 342 24.62 5.28 -13.83
C LYS A 342 25.83 5.48 -14.74
N GLY A 343 26.48 4.42 -15.23
CA GLY A 343 27.60 4.51 -16.17
C GLY A 343 28.87 5.17 -15.62
N LYS A 344 29.04 5.26 -14.30
CA LYS A 344 30.19 5.91 -13.66
C LYS A 344 31.36 4.93 -13.52
N ILE A 345 31.97 4.57 -14.65
CA ILE A 345 33.02 3.54 -14.75
C ILE A 345 34.22 3.78 -13.82
N SER A 346 34.70 5.02 -13.70
CA SER A 346 35.84 5.32 -12.81
C SER A 346 35.50 5.03 -11.35
N LEU A 347 34.36 5.53 -10.87
CA LEU A 347 33.89 5.28 -9.50
C LEU A 347 33.58 3.80 -9.27
N PHE A 348 33.03 3.10 -10.28
CA PHE A 348 32.80 1.65 -10.22
C PHE A 348 34.10 0.91 -9.91
N PHE A 349 35.17 1.16 -10.66
CA PHE A 349 36.43 0.45 -10.44
C PHE A 349 37.10 0.83 -9.13
N GLU A 350 36.98 2.07 -8.67
CA GLU A 350 37.43 2.46 -7.31
C GLU A 350 36.75 1.61 -6.23
N LEU A 351 35.41 1.53 -6.26
CA LEU A 351 34.62 0.71 -5.33
C LEU A 351 34.94 -0.79 -5.46
N TYR A 352 35.04 -1.30 -6.69
CA TYR A 352 35.34 -2.70 -6.96
C TYR A 352 36.67 -3.13 -6.33
N HIS A 353 37.73 -2.34 -6.49
CA HIS A 353 39.02 -2.63 -5.87
C HIS A 353 38.94 -2.60 -4.34
N GLU A 354 38.21 -1.66 -3.76
CA GLU A 354 37.98 -1.62 -2.31
C GLU A 354 37.22 -2.86 -1.82
N TYR A 355 36.16 -3.26 -2.53
CA TYR A 355 35.32 -4.40 -2.15
C TYR A 355 36.02 -5.73 -2.32
N LEU A 356 36.86 -5.93 -3.35
CA LEU A 356 37.71 -7.11 -3.48
C LEU A 356 38.62 -7.30 -2.25
N LEU A 357 39.20 -6.21 -1.74
CA LEU A 357 40.06 -6.27 -0.56
C LEU A 357 39.29 -6.67 0.71
N LYS A 358 38.00 -6.33 0.78
CA LYS A 358 37.12 -6.60 1.93
C LYS A 358 36.43 -7.96 1.87
N PHE A 359 35.94 -8.36 0.70
CA PHE A 359 35.11 -9.55 0.47
C PHE A 359 35.83 -10.61 -0.37
N LYS A 360 37.02 -11.03 0.10
CA LYS A 360 37.91 -11.97 -0.62
C LYS A 360 37.29 -13.34 -0.95
N ASN A 361 36.23 -13.73 -0.26
CA ASN A 361 35.55 -15.01 -0.51
C ASN A 361 34.45 -14.90 -1.58
N ASN A 362 34.20 -13.70 -2.09
CA ASN A 362 33.13 -13.40 -3.06
C ASN A 362 33.70 -12.76 -4.34
N GLU A 363 34.92 -13.13 -4.72
CA GLU A 363 35.59 -12.59 -5.91
C GLU A 363 34.78 -12.82 -7.20
N ASP A 364 34.15 -13.99 -7.34
CA ASP A 364 33.41 -14.34 -8.56
C ASP A 364 32.18 -13.44 -8.77
N ASP A 365 31.43 -13.13 -7.71
CA ASP A 365 30.29 -12.20 -7.76
C ASP A 365 30.74 -10.78 -8.10
N LEU A 366 31.86 -10.32 -7.51
CA LEU A 366 32.43 -9.01 -7.79
C LEU A 366 32.94 -8.91 -9.24
N MET A 367 33.62 -9.96 -9.74
CA MET A 367 34.08 -10.05 -11.13
C MET A 367 32.90 -10.05 -12.10
N PHE A 368 31.80 -10.71 -11.75
CA PHE A 368 30.58 -10.68 -12.53
C PHE A 368 30.00 -9.25 -12.66
N GLU A 369 30.00 -8.46 -11.58
CA GLU A 369 29.58 -7.06 -11.65
C GLU A 369 30.48 -6.21 -12.58
N ALA A 370 31.78 -6.51 -12.61
CA ALA A 370 32.73 -5.83 -13.51
C ALA A 370 32.48 -6.23 -14.97
N PHE A 371 32.34 -7.54 -15.24
CA PHE A 371 31.93 -8.07 -16.53
C PHE A 371 30.64 -7.40 -17.02
N LEU A 372 29.59 -7.41 -16.20
CA LEU A 372 28.29 -6.88 -16.56
C LEU A 372 28.34 -5.38 -16.83
N THR A 373 29.02 -4.61 -15.97
CA THR A 373 29.18 -3.16 -16.14
C THR A 373 29.83 -2.85 -17.48
N LEU A 374 30.89 -3.56 -17.85
CA LEU A 374 31.57 -3.39 -19.13
C LEU A 374 30.67 -3.80 -20.32
N CYS A 375 29.90 -4.87 -20.19
CA CYS A 375 28.92 -5.28 -21.20
C CYS A 375 27.81 -4.24 -21.39
N CYS A 376 27.19 -3.77 -20.32
CA CYS A 376 26.15 -2.74 -20.35
C CYS A 376 26.65 -1.46 -21.00
N GLN A 377 27.81 -0.95 -20.57
CA GLN A 377 28.36 0.28 -21.13
C GLN A 377 28.89 0.09 -22.56
N GLY A 378 29.46 -1.08 -22.87
CA GLY A 378 29.86 -1.45 -24.22
C GLY A 378 28.66 -1.49 -25.17
N TYR A 379 27.54 -2.08 -24.75
CA TYR A 379 26.30 -2.07 -25.50
C TYR A 379 25.72 -0.65 -25.65
N LYS A 380 25.58 0.12 -24.57
CA LYS A 380 25.05 1.50 -24.61
C LYS A 380 25.86 2.37 -25.58
N SER A 381 27.19 2.33 -25.48
CA SER A 381 28.11 3.12 -26.31
C SER A 381 28.43 2.53 -27.70
N GLY A 382 28.10 1.26 -27.96
CA GLY A 382 28.51 0.55 -29.18
C GLY A 382 30.04 0.30 -29.25
N ASN A 383 30.72 0.23 -28.11
CA ASN A 383 32.17 0.08 -28.03
C ASN A 383 32.57 -1.39 -27.88
N GLU A 384 32.98 -2.02 -28.99
CA GLU A 384 33.45 -3.42 -29.01
C GLU A 384 34.66 -3.68 -28.09
N LYS A 385 35.52 -2.69 -27.86
CA LYS A 385 36.67 -2.86 -26.96
C LYS A 385 36.22 -3.06 -25.51
N MET A 386 35.14 -2.41 -25.08
CA MET A 386 34.58 -2.62 -23.75
C MET A 386 34.05 -4.05 -23.60
N LEU A 387 33.43 -4.60 -24.65
CA LEU A 387 32.98 -6.00 -24.66
C LEU A 387 34.19 -6.95 -24.58
N GLN A 388 35.26 -6.69 -25.32
CA GLN A 388 36.51 -7.48 -25.23
C GLN A 388 37.15 -7.40 -23.83
N TYR A 389 37.12 -6.24 -23.18
CA TYR A 389 37.60 -6.12 -21.80
C TYR A 389 36.73 -6.87 -20.81
N ALA A 390 35.41 -6.96 -21.05
CA ALA A 390 34.51 -7.72 -20.20
C ALA A 390 34.90 -9.21 -20.15
N GLU A 391 35.32 -9.79 -21.28
CA GLU A 391 35.75 -11.19 -21.35
C GLU A 391 36.92 -11.53 -20.41
N ALA A 392 37.77 -10.54 -20.05
CA ALA A 392 38.87 -10.75 -19.11
C ALA A 392 38.41 -11.02 -17.66
N PHE A 393 37.14 -10.75 -17.35
CA PHE A 393 36.53 -11.02 -16.04
C PHE A 393 35.75 -12.35 -16.01
N VAL A 394 35.73 -13.09 -17.12
CA VAL A 394 35.11 -14.42 -17.19
C VAL A 394 36.15 -15.48 -16.83
N ARG A 395 35.89 -16.27 -15.79
CA ARG A 395 36.74 -17.40 -15.38
C ARG A 395 36.29 -18.71 -16.03
N GLU A 396 37.23 -19.64 -16.22
CA GLU A 396 36.96 -20.96 -16.83
C GLU A 396 36.30 -21.95 -15.85
N ASP A 397 36.34 -21.70 -14.54
CA ASP A 397 35.92 -22.61 -13.47
C ASP A 397 34.67 -22.15 -12.70
N LEU A 398 33.78 -21.39 -13.35
CA LEU A 398 32.61 -20.80 -12.71
C LEU A 398 31.51 -21.83 -12.37
N ASP A 399 30.70 -21.51 -11.37
CA ASP A 399 29.45 -22.22 -11.12
C ASP A 399 28.53 -22.13 -12.35
N GLY A 400 27.83 -23.22 -12.66
CA GLY A 400 27.00 -23.32 -13.87
C GLY A 400 25.88 -22.28 -13.96
N LYS A 401 25.41 -21.76 -12.82
CA LYS A 401 24.41 -20.67 -12.77
C LYS A 401 25.00 -19.32 -13.17
N LEU A 402 26.25 -19.04 -12.79
CA LEU A 402 26.93 -17.81 -13.19
C LEU A 402 27.34 -17.88 -14.66
N GLU A 403 27.74 -19.07 -15.12
CA GLU A 403 28.04 -19.33 -16.53
C GLU A 403 26.83 -19.02 -17.42
N SER A 404 25.63 -19.50 -17.09
CA SER A 404 24.43 -19.24 -17.90
C SER A 404 24.08 -17.75 -17.99
N LYS A 405 24.21 -17.01 -16.88
CA LYS A 405 24.04 -15.54 -16.87
C LYS A 405 25.06 -14.83 -17.76
N ILE A 406 26.34 -15.20 -17.67
CA ILE A 406 27.40 -14.63 -18.51
C ILE A 406 27.08 -14.86 -19.99
N GLN A 407 26.69 -16.07 -20.37
CA GLN A 407 26.34 -16.36 -21.76
C GLN A 407 25.11 -15.57 -22.23
N SER A 408 24.07 -15.46 -21.41
CA SER A 408 22.90 -14.63 -21.69
C SER A 408 23.26 -13.16 -21.91
N VAL A 409 24.10 -12.58 -21.05
CA VAL A 409 24.61 -11.20 -21.21
C VAL A 409 25.40 -11.05 -22.50
N LEU A 410 26.31 -11.99 -22.80
CA LEU A 410 27.11 -11.93 -24.02
C LEU A 410 26.24 -11.99 -25.28
N ILE A 411 25.18 -12.80 -25.29
CA ILE A 411 24.23 -12.88 -26.41
C ILE A 411 23.58 -11.51 -26.65
N VAL A 412 23.03 -10.86 -25.63
CA VAL A 412 22.33 -9.58 -25.83
C VAL A 412 23.28 -8.41 -26.03
N ALA A 413 24.46 -8.41 -25.38
CA ALA A 413 25.45 -7.35 -25.52
C ALA A 413 26.08 -7.33 -26.92
N ASN A 414 26.33 -8.52 -27.51
CA ASN A 414 26.83 -8.61 -28.87
C ASN A 414 25.76 -8.34 -29.93
N ALA A 415 24.47 -8.37 -29.59
CA ALA A 415 23.41 -8.10 -30.55
C ALA A 415 23.64 -6.78 -31.29
N LYS A 416 24.11 -5.72 -30.61
CA LYS A 416 24.31 -4.40 -31.24
C LYS A 416 25.39 -4.40 -32.32
N THR A 417 26.52 -5.07 -32.08
CA THR A 417 27.73 -5.01 -32.91
C THR A 417 27.89 -6.25 -33.81
N ASN A 418 27.55 -7.44 -33.31
CA ASN A 418 27.72 -8.72 -34.00
C ASN A 418 26.64 -9.75 -33.61
N ILE A 419 25.53 -9.77 -34.37
CA ILE A 419 24.42 -10.69 -34.14
C ILE A 419 24.82 -12.16 -34.39
N ASP A 420 25.73 -12.42 -35.34
CA ASP A 420 26.21 -13.78 -35.64
C ASP A 420 26.98 -14.39 -34.46
N LEU A 421 27.76 -13.56 -33.75
CA LEU A 421 28.43 -13.98 -32.53
C LEU A 421 27.40 -14.35 -31.44
N SER A 422 26.30 -13.62 -31.35
CA SER A 422 25.21 -13.91 -30.42
C SER A 422 24.60 -15.29 -30.70
N LEU A 423 24.34 -15.61 -31.98
CA LEU A 423 23.86 -16.91 -32.41
C LEU A 423 24.89 -18.03 -32.16
N LYS A 424 26.17 -17.76 -32.42
CA LYS A 424 27.26 -18.71 -32.16
C LYS A 424 27.35 -19.06 -30.66
N ILE A 425 27.30 -18.05 -29.79
CA ILE A 425 27.34 -18.24 -28.34
C ILE A 425 26.15 -19.10 -27.88
N TYR A 426 24.94 -18.80 -28.35
CA TYR A 426 23.77 -19.62 -28.05
C TYR A 426 23.97 -21.09 -28.47
N ASN A 427 24.33 -21.33 -29.74
CA ASN A 427 24.46 -22.68 -30.29
C ASN A 427 25.57 -23.50 -29.60
N CYS A 428 26.65 -22.87 -29.15
CA CYS A 428 27.72 -23.54 -28.42
C CYS A 428 27.30 -23.99 -27.01
N ASN A 429 26.30 -23.34 -26.41
CA ASN A 429 25.97 -23.51 -24.99
C ASN A 429 24.62 -24.17 -24.73
N ILE A 430 23.62 -24.02 -25.62
CA ILE A 430 22.25 -24.49 -25.38
C ILE A 430 22.15 -26.00 -25.13
N ALA A 431 23.02 -26.81 -25.76
CA ALA A 431 23.03 -28.25 -25.56
C ALA A 431 23.51 -28.67 -24.15
N LYS A 432 24.33 -27.82 -23.50
CA LYS A 432 24.87 -28.04 -22.15
C LYS A 432 24.01 -27.39 -21.06
N ALA A 433 23.13 -26.47 -21.44
CA ALA A 433 22.31 -25.72 -20.50
C ALA A 433 21.37 -26.64 -19.71
N LYS A 434 21.25 -26.39 -18.39
CA LYS A 434 20.31 -27.12 -17.55
C LYS A 434 18.89 -26.78 -17.97
N ARG A 435 18.05 -27.83 -18.00
CA ARG A 435 16.61 -27.74 -18.30
C ARG A 435 15.74 -27.79 -17.03
N GLU A 436 16.38 -28.11 -15.91
CA GLU A 436 15.74 -28.08 -14.60
C GLU A 436 15.54 -26.63 -14.17
N LYS A 437 14.39 -26.37 -13.56
CA LYS A 437 14.02 -25.04 -13.10
C LYS A 437 14.78 -24.69 -11.83
N ASP A 438 15.21 -23.45 -11.75
CA ASP A 438 15.70 -22.87 -10.50
C ASP A 438 14.52 -22.65 -9.54
N ASN A 439 14.70 -23.06 -8.27
CA ASN A 439 13.65 -22.98 -7.25
C ASN A 439 13.21 -21.55 -6.92
N CYS A 440 14.04 -20.55 -7.19
CA CYS A 440 13.74 -19.14 -6.90
C CYS A 440 13.12 -18.43 -8.10
N THR A 441 13.53 -18.74 -9.33
CA THR A 441 13.06 -18.01 -10.53
C THR A 441 12.00 -18.75 -11.35
N ASP A 442 11.77 -20.05 -11.09
CA ASP A 442 10.94 -20.95 -11.91
C ASP A 442 11.39 -21.03 -13.40
N LEU A 443 12.63 -20.61 -13.68
CA LEU A 443 13.26 -20.63 -15.01
C LEU A 443 14.48 -21.54 -15.02
N ALA A 444 14.72 -22.19 -16.16
CA ALA A 444 15.91 -22.99 -16.42
C ALA A 444 16.96 -22.17 -17.20
N ASP A 445 18.22 -22.62 -17.19
CA ASP A 445 19.29 -21.98 -17.97
C ASP A 445 18.96 -21.96 -19.47
N SER A 446 18.33 -23.02 -19.98
CA SER A 446 17.87 -23.09 -21.37
C SER A 446 16.81 -22.03 -21.71
N ASP A 447 15.95 -21.66 -20.75
CA ASP A 447 14.96 -20.60 -20.94
C ASP A 447 15.64 -19.24 -21.09
N LEU A 448 16.60 -18.94 -20.19
CA LEU A 448 17.32 -17.65 -20.18
C LEU A 448 18.11 -17.43 -21.46
N LEU A 449 18.81 -18.47 -21.95
CA LEU A 449 19.56 -18.41 -23.20
C LEU A 449 18.64 -18.21 -24.41
N THR A 450 17.50 -18.91 -24.43
CA THR A 450 16.51 -18.79 -25.52
C THR A 450 15.87 -17.41 -25.54
N GLU A 451 15.46 -16.91 -24.37
CA GLU A 451 14.91 -15.55 -24.21
C GLU A 451 15.91 -14.48 -24.66
N SER A 452 17.19 -14.63 -24.26
CA SER A 452 18.28 -13.72 -24.64
C SER A 452 18.46 -13.66 -26.15
N LEU A 453 18.48 -14.81 -26.83
CA LEU A 453 18.68 -14.85 -28.28
C LEU A 453 17.48 -14.25 -29.03
N ILE A 454 16.26 -14.56 -28.59
CA ILE A 454 15.05 -13.98 -29.16
C ILE A 454 15.08 -12.46 -29.03
N LEU A 455 15.41 -11.94 -27.84
CA LEU A 455 15.53 -10.51 -27.61
C LEU A 455 16.61 -9.86 -28.49
N ALA A 456 17.75 -10.53 -28.68
CA ALA A 456 18.82 -10.08 -29.57
C ALA A 456 18.34 -9.91 -31.02
N PHE A 457 17.61 -10.88 -31.59
CA PHE A 457 17.09 -10.79 -32.96
C PHE A 457 15.94 -9.78 -33.11
N LEU A 458 15.07 -9.67 -32.11
CA LEU A 458 14.03 -8.63 -32.10
C LEU A 458 14.63 -7.22 -32.10
N SER A 459 15.76 -7.00 -31.42
CA SER A 459 16.48 -5.72 -31.47
C SER A 459 17.04 -5.35 -32.85
N LYS A 460 17.15 -6.35 -33.74
CA LYS A 460 17.55 -6.20 -35.16
C LYS A 460 16.36 -6.19 -36.12
N ASN A 461 15.15 -6.09 -35.60
CA ASN A 461 13.90 -6.18 -36.37
C ASN A 461 13.72 -7.51 -37.13
N ASP A 462 14.38 -8.59 -36.68
CA ASP A 462 14.27 -9.91 -37.28
C ASP A 462 13.27 -10.78 -36.51
N ALA A 463 11.99 -10.38 -36.59
CA ALA A 463 10.91 -11.04 -35.89
C ALA A 463 10.61 -12.44 -36.43
N ASP A 464 10.84 -12.67 -37.72
CA ASP A 464 10.63 -13.97 -38.35
C ASP A 464 11.64 -14.99 -37.82
N PHE A 465 12.92 -14.63 -37.74
CA PHE A 465 13.91 -15.51 -37.16
C PHE A 465 13.70 -15.71 -35.65
N ALA A 466 13.30 -14.66 -34.91
CA ALA A 466 12.92 -14.78 -33.50
C ALA A 466 11.77 -15.79 -33.28
N ARG A 467 10.76 -15.81 -34.16
CA ARG A 467 9.68 -16.81 -34.14
C ARG A 467 10.17 -18.21 -34.45
N VAL A 468 11.06 -18.36 -35.44
CA VAL A 468 11.70 -19.66 -35.76
C VAL A 468 12.47 -20.21 -34.56
N ILE A 469 13.22 -19.36 -33.85
CA ILE A 469 13.92 -19.76 -32.62
C ILE A 469 12.91 -20.22 -31.56
N PHE A 470 11.83 -19.48 -31.35
CA PHE A 470 10.80 -19.83 -30.37
C PHE A 470 10.11 -21.16 -30.69
N ASP A 471 9.67 -21.35 -31.93
CA ASP A 471 9.00 -22.58 -32.38
C ASP A 471 9.96 -23.77 -32.35
N GLY A 472 11.22 -23.58 -32.73
CA GLY A 472 12.27 -24.59 -32.62
C GLY A 472 12.52 -25.00 -31.16
N ALA A 473 12.60 -24.03 -30.25
CA ALA A 473 12.80 -24.28 -28.82
C ALA A 473 11.61 -25.01 -28.17
N LEU A 474 10.37 -24.72 -28.61
CA LEU A 474 9.18 -25.47 -28.21
C LEU A 474 9.21 -26.91 -28.74
N GLY A 475 9.57 -27.10 -30.01
CA GLY A 475 9.66 -28.43 -30.64
C GLY A 475 10.70 -29.33 -29.98
N GLU A 476 11.87 -28.77 -29.66
CA GLU A 476 12.99 -29.47 -29.00
C GLU A 476 12.83 -29.59 -27.47
N LYS A 477 11.72 -29.09 -26.92
CA LYS A 477 11.43 -29.07 -25.47
C LYS A 477 12.56 -28.42 -24.65
N LEU A 478 13.11 -27.32 -25.18
CA LEU A 478 14.11 -26.50 -24.49
C LEU A 478 13.47 -25.55 -23.47
N ILE A 479 12.20 -25.19 -23.69
CA ILE A 479 11.44 -24.33 -22.79
C ILE A 479 10.89 -25.15 -21.63
N SER A 480 11.29 -24.83 -20.40
CA SER A 480 11.03 -25.66 -19.21
C SER A 480 9.57 -25.63 -18.74
N GLY A 481 8.77 -24.63 -19.16
CA GLY A 481 7.38 -24.52 -18.74
C GLY A 481 6.60 -23.32 -19.26
N PRO A 482 5.32 -23.18 -18.83
CA PRO A 482 4.41 -22.13 -19.31
C PRO A 482 4.87 -20.72 -18.90
N THR A 483 5.53 -20.56 -17.76
CA THR A 483 6.08 -19.28 -17.28
C THR A 483 7.08 -18.71 -18.29
N ALA A 484 8.08 -19.50 -18.68
CA ALA A 484 9.10 -19.13 -19.67
C ALA A 484 8.46 -18.85 -21.04
N ALA A 485 7.54 -19.72 -21.49
CA ALA A 485 6.82 -19.51 -22.75
C ALA A 485 6.01 -18.20 -22.73
N LYS A 486 5.38 -17.85 -21.60
CA LYS A 486 4.63 -16.59 -21.44
C LYS A 486 5.55 -15.37 -21.50
N ARG A 487 6.73 -15.41 -20.84
CA ARG A 487 7.73 -14.33 -20.92
C ARG A 487 8.14 -14.05 -22.37
N ILE A 488 8.50 -15.09 -23.12
CA ILE A 488 8.91 -14.94 -24.52
C ILE A 488 7.75 -14.43 -25.40
N LYS A 489 6.53 -14.94 -25.20
CA LYS A 489 5.33 -14.44 -25.91
C LYS A 489 5.06 -12.98 -25.62
N ASN A 490 5.26 -12.53 -24.38
CA ASN A 490 5.11 -11.13 -24.02
C ASN A 490 6.14 -10.24 -24.73
N LEU A 491 7.40 -10.70 -24.88
CA LEU A 491 8.40 -9.97 -25.67
C LEU A 491 7.98 -9.82 -27.14
N LEU A 492 7.46 -10.90 -27.75
CA LEU A 492 6.95 -10.87 -29.12
C LEU A 492 5.72 -9.96 -29.27
N ALA A 493 4.81 -9.94 -28.29
CA ALA A 493 3.65 -9.05 -28.27
C ALA A 493 4.06 -7.58 -28.15
N GLN A 494 4.95 -7.26 -27.20
CA GLN A 494 5.50 -5.91 -27.02
C GLN A 494 6.24 -5.42 -28.27
N TYR A 495 6.98 -6.31 -28.96
CA TYR A 495 7.57 -5.98 -30.25
C TYR A 495 6.50 -5.65 -31.30
N GLY A 496 5.42 -6.44 -31.38
CA GLY A 496 4.30 -6.19 -32.29
C GLY A 496 3.63 -4.84 -32.08
N GLU A 497 3.32 -4.50 -30.82
CA GLU A 497 2.78 -3.19 -30.43
C GLU A 497 3.75 -2.05 -30.81
N ALA A 498 5.04 -2.22 -30.52
CA ALA A 498 6.06 -1.23 -30.87
C ALA A 498 6.29 -1.08 -32.38
N LEU A 499 5.96 -2.11 -33.17
CA LEU A 499 6.01 -2.06 -34.63
C LEU A 499 4.87 -1.21 -35.19
N GLU A 500 3.69 -1.24 -34.57
CA GLU A 500 2.55 -0.37 -34.93
C GLU A 500 2.88 1.12 -34.67
N THR A 501 3.61 1.40 -33.59
CA THR A 501 4.06 2.77 -33.25
C THR A 501 5.36 3.21 -33.93
N LYS A 502 6.00 2.33 -34.73
CA LYS A 502 7.30 2.54 -35.37
C LYS A 502 8.47 2.81 -34.41
N GLU A 503 8.37 2.33 -33.18
CA GLU A 503 9.41 2.48 -32.14
C GLU A 503 10.10 1.15 -31.80
N SER A 504 9.85 0.06 -32.54
CA SER A 504 10.34 -1.30 -32.27
C SER A 504 11.81 -1.37 -31.88
N GLN A 505 12.70 -0.74 -32.65
CA GLN A 505 14.14 -0.76 -32.39
C GLN A 505 14.50 -0.09 -31.06
N LYS A 506 13.90 1.08 -30.75
CA LYS A 506 14.13 1.81 -29.51
C LYS A 506 13.62 1.01 -28.31
N VAL A 507 12.40 0.48 -28.41
CA VAL A 507 11.78 -0.33 -27.35
C VAL A 507 12.60 -1.58 -27.06
N MET A 508 13.04 -2.31 -28.09
CA MET A 508 13.85 -3.52 -27.91
C MET A 508 15.26 -3.21 -27.39
N GLN A 509 15.86 -2.08 -27.79
CA GLN A 509 17.14 -1.65 -27.23
C GLN A 509 17.03 -1.35 -25.73
N SER A 510 16.02 -0.60 -25.31
CA SER A 510 15.76 -0.38 -23.88
C SER A 510 15.45 -1.67 -23.13
N LYS A 511 14.81 -2.66 -23.77
CA LYS A 511 14.60 -3.98 -23.18
C LYS A 511 15.90 -4.75 -22.98
N ILE A 512 16.84 -4.69 -23.93
CA ILE A 512 18.18 -5.28 -23.74
C ILE A 512 18.91 -4.62 -22.58
N GLU A 513 18.89 -3.29 -22.51
CA GLU A 513 19.53 -2.55 -21.41
C GLU A 513 18.95 -2.99 -20.06
N HIS A 514 17.63 -2.99 -19.92
CA HIS A 514 16.95 -3.43 -18.71
C HIS A 514 17.19 -4.92 -18.39
N TYR A 515 17.25 -5.78 -19.41
CA TYR A 515 17.54 -7.22 -19.24
C TYR A 515 18.93 -7.42 -18.64
N MET A 516 19.96 -6.75 -19.17
CA MET A 516 21.31 -6.86 -18.61
C MET A 516 21.39 -6.26 -17.20
N GLU A 517 20.72 -5.13 -16.96
CA GLU A 517 20.71 -4.49 -15.64
C GLU A 517 20.11 -5.39 -14.54
N SER A 518 19.15 -6.26 -14.89
CA SER A 518 18.36 -7.08 -13.96
C SER A 518 18.73 -8.56 -13.86
N ILE A 519 19.71 -9.03 -14.65
CA ILE A 519 20.11 -10.45 -14.71
C ILE A 519 20.92 -10.94 -13.50
#